data_AF-A0A918YQ88-F1
#
_entry.id   AF-A0A918YQ88-F1
#
_cell.length_a   1.000
_cell.length_b   1.000
_cell.length_c   1.000
_cell.angle_alpha   90.00
_cell.angle_beta   90.00
_cell.angle_gamma   90.00
#
_symmetry.space_group_name_H-M   'P 1'
#
loop_
_entity.id
_entity.type
_entity.pdbx_description
1 polymer ?
#
loop_
_entity_poly.entity_id
_entity_poly.type
_entity_poly.pdbx_seq_one_letter_code
_entity_poly.pdbx_strand_id
1 'polypeptide(L)'
;MVVVAGSSPSTPGCDCLAHRFGNAADRPERRPRYGSDLSDAEWALVRDLLPVPGWLAGRGGRPEGYCHRQMIDAVRYLVDNGQCRCLSY
;
A
#
# COMPACT_ATOMS: atom_id res chain seq x y z
N MET A 1 41.54 -6.37 -3.32
CA MET A 1 40.51 -5.30 -3.27
C MET A 1 39.16 -5.97 -3.11
N VAL A 2 38.58 -5.92 -1.91
CA VAL A 2 37.21 -6.40 -1.67
C VAL A 2 36.30 -5.29 -2.16
N VAL A 3 35.57 -5.51 -3.24
CA VAL A 3 34.48 -4.61 -3.63
C VAL A 3 33.36 -4.90 -2.64
N VAL A 4 33.24 -4.07 -1.60
CA VAL A 4 32.01 -4.01 -0.82
C VAL A 4 30.94 -3.60 -1.82
N ALA A 5 30.09 -4.56 -2.20
CA ALA A 5 28.87 -4.27 -2.92
C ALA A 5 28.11 -3.28 -2.04
N GLY A 6 28.19 -1.99 -2.39
CA GLY A 6 27.50 -0.95 -1.68
C GLY A 6 26.05 -1.35 -1.57
N SER A 7 25.53 -1.38 -0.34
CA SER A 7 24.11 -1.53 -0.08
C SER A 7 23.42 -0.51 -0.98
N SER A 8 22.77 -0.99 -2.05
CA SER A 8 21.93 -0.11 -2.85
C SER A 8 20.97 0.53 -1.86
N PRO A 9 20.78 1.86 -1.86
CA PRO A 9 19.71 2.49 -1.09
C PRO A 9 18.41 2.18 -1.83
N SER A 10 18.10 0.90 -1.97
CA SER A 10 16.80 0.43 -2.32
C SER A 10 15.97 0.72 -1.08
N THR A 11 15.25 1.84 -1.11
CA THR A 11 14.05 2.08 -0.32
C THR A 11 13.39 0.73 -0.01
N PRO A 12 13.09 0.41 1.25
CA PRO A 12 12.47 -0.88 1.57
C PRO A 12 11.22 -0.99 0.69
N GLY A 13 11.19 -1.97 -0.23
CA GLY A 13 10.33 -1.98 -1.41
C GLY A 13 8.83 -2.20 -1.13
N CYS A 14 8.27 -1.43 -0.21
CA CYS A 14 7.04 -1.59 0.56
C CYS A 14 7.19 -2.48 1.79
N ASP A 15 6.99 -1.90 2.98
CA ASP A 15 6.98 -2.60 4.27
C ASP A 15 5.61 -3.19 4.64
N CYS A 16 4.69 -3.27 3.68
CA CYS A 16 3.35 -3.78 3.92
C CYS A 16 3.35 -5.30 4.18
N LEU A 17 2.34 -5.78 4.92
CA LEU A 17 2.21 -7.20 5.29
C LEU A 17 2.21 -8.12 4.06
N ALA A 18 1.52 -7.74 2.99
CA ALA A 18 1.43 -8.56 1.77
C ALA A 18 2.80 -8.76 1.08
N HIS A 19 3.66 -7.74 1.03
CA HIS A 19 5.02 -7.86 0.48
C HIS A 19 5.99 -8.51 1.47
N ARG A 20 5.91 -8.15 2.75
CA ARG A 20 6.76 -8.73 3.82
C ARG A 20 6.61 -10.24 3.93
N PHE A 21 5.39 -10.76 3.78
CA PHE A 21 5.10 -12.20 3.82
C PHE A 21 5.09 -12.87 2.44
N GLY A 22 5.44 -12.15 1.36
CA GLY A 22 5.53 -12.69 0.00
C GLY A 22 4.19 -12.99 -0.69
N ASN A 23 3.06 -12.65 -0.06
CA ASN A 23 1.71 -12.91 -0.58
C ASN A 23 1.39 -12.12 -1.86
N ALA A 24 2.09 -10.99 -2.08
CA ALA A 24 1.96 -10.13 -3.26
C ALA A 24 3.21 -10.16 -4.15
N ALA A 25 3.96 -11.26 -4.18
CA ALA A 25 5.21 -11.37 -4.94
C ALA A 25 5.04 -11.15 -6.47
N ASP A 26 3.85 -11.43 -7.01
CA ASP A 26 3.47 -11.18 -8.41
C ASP A 26 3.14 -9.71 -8.70
N ARG A 27 3.01 -8.87 -7.66
CA ARG A 27 2.60 -7.47 -7.78
C ARG A 27 3.74 -6.53 -7.43
N PRO A 28 4.08 -5.58 -8.31
CA PRO A 28 5.12 -4.62 -8.02
C PRO A 28 4.73 -3.70 -6.86
N GLU A 29 5.76 -3.13 -6.22
CA GLU A 29 5.58 -2.05 -5.26
C GLU A 29 4.72 -0.92 -5.85
N ARG A 30 3.92 -0.31 -4.97
CA ARG A 30 3.08 0.83 -5.29
C ARG A 30 3.92 1.99 -5.80
N ARG A 31 3.60 2.52 -6.98
CA ARG A 31 4.10 3.83 -7.46
C ARG A 31 2.96 4.85 -7.37
N PRO A 32 3.20 6.05 -6.81
CA PRO A 32 2.20 7.12 -6.81
C PRO A 32 1.78 7.44 -8.24
N ARG A 33 0.47 7.55 -8.48
CA ARG A 33 -0.11 7.76 -9.82
C ARG A 33 -1.10 8.92 -9.86
N TYR A 34 -1.88 9.12 -8.80
CA TYR A 34 -2.91 10.14 -8.73
C TYR A 34 -2.62 11.13 -7.60
N GLY A 35 -3.10 12.38 -7.76
CA GLY A 35 -3.00 13.40 -6.70
C GLY A 35 -3.81 13.05 -5.44
N SER A 36 -4.77 12.14 -5.56
CA SER A 36 -5.56 11.60 -4.45
C SER A 36 -4.81 10.57 -3.59
N ASP A 37 -3.68 10.06 -4.09
CA ASP A 37 -2.96 9.00 -3.41
C ASP A 37 -2.23 9.52 -2.16
N LEU A 38 -2.09 8.66 -1.15
CA LEU A 38 -1.44 9.03 0.11
C LEU A 38 0.06 9.26 -0.07
N SER A 39 0.57 10.31 0.56
CA SER A 39 2.00 10.48 0.83
C SER A 39 2.49 9.43 1.84
N ASP A 40 3.82 9.26 1.95
CA ASP A 40 4.39 8.31 2.92
C ASP A 40 4.06 8.70 4.37
N ALA A 41 3.99 10.00 4.65
CA ALA A 41 3.64 10.52 5.98
C ALA A 41 2.17 10.25 6.33
N GLU A 42 1.24 10.50 5.41
CA GLU A 42 -0.17 10.18 5.63
C GLU A 42 -0.40 8.67 5.73
N TRP A 43 0.32 7.89 4.91
CA TRP A 43 0.26 6.43 4.98
C TRP A 43 0.69 5.90 6.35
N ALA A 44 1.76 6.45 6.94
CA ALA A 44 2.20 6.04 8.27
C ALA A 44 1.10 6.20 9.33
N LEU A 45 0.33 7.29 9.27
CA LEU A 45 -0.80 7.53 10.17
C LEU A 45 -1.97 6.57 9.91
N VAL A 46 -2.31 6.35 8.64
CA VAL A 46 -3.44 5.47 8.26
C VAL A 46 -3.14 4.01 8.55
N ARG A 47 -1.91 3.57 8.33
CA ARG A 47 -1.49 2.17 8.50
C ARG A 47 -1.76 1.66 9.91
N ASP A 48 -1.50 2.47 10.93
CA ASP A 48 -1.64 2.08 12.33
C ASP A 48 -3.12 1.94 12.76
N LEU A 49 -4.05 2.49 11.97
CA LEU A 49 -5.49 2.35 12.18
C LEU A 49 -6.07 1.08 11.53
N LEU A 50 -5.31 0.40 10.68
CA LEU A 50 -5.81 -0.78 9.99
C LEU A 50 -5.87 -1.99 10.94
N PRO A 51 -6.97 -2.76 10.92
CA PRO A 51 -7.08 -3.95 11.76
C PRO A 51 -6.03 -4.99 11.36
N VAL A 52 -5.55 -5.75 12.35
CA VAL A 52 -4.68 -6.89 12.09
C VAL A 52 -5.44 -7.93 11.26
N PRO A 53 -4.88 -8.39 10.13
CA PRO A 53 -5.56 -9.34 9.27
C PRO A 53 -5.86 -10.67 9.98
N GLY A 54 -7.03 -11.26 9.69
CA GLY A 54 -7.45 -12.52 10.30
C GLY A 54 -6.49 -13.68 10.06
N TRP A 55 -5.89 -13.75 8.86
CA TRP A 55 -4.90 -14.78 8.50
C TRP A 55 -3.60 -14.64 9.31
N LEU A 56 -3.19 -13.41 9.65
CA LEU A 56 -2.02 -13.15 10.49
C LEU A 56 -2.30 -13.47 11.97
N ALA A 57 -3.56 -13.32 12.40
CA ALA A 57 -4.02 -13.64 13.75
C ALA A 57 -4.30 -15.14 13.99
N GLY A 58 -3.90 -16.03 13.07
CA GLY A 58 -4.12 -17.47 13.20
C GLY A 58 -5.58 -17.91 13.06
N ARG A 59 -6.48 -17.03 12.61
CA ARG A 59 -7.91 -17.33 12.40
C ARG A 59 -8.21 -17.99 11.05
N GLY A 60 -7.17 -18.38 10.31
CA GLY A 60 -7.29 -18.94 8.96
C GLY A 60 -7.64 -17.90 7.89
N GLY A 61 -7.92 -18.36 6.67
CA GLY A 61 -8.28 -17.53 5.52
C GLY A 61 -7.15 -17.34 4.51
N ARG A 62 -7.50 -16.77 3.35
CA ARG A 62 -6.54 -16.48 2.27
C ARG A 62 -5.65 -15.29 2.67
N PRO A 63 -4.32 -15.41 2.57
CA PRO A 63 -3.42 -14.28 2.79
C PRO A 63 -3.69 -13.12 1.82
N GLU A 64 -3.41 -11.89 2.26
CA GLU A 64 -3.60 -10.68 1.47
C GLU A 64 -2.70 -10.64 0.23
N GLY A 65 -3.31 -10.62 -0.96
CA GLY A 65 -2.57 -10.54 -2.23
C GLY A 65 -2.24 -9.12 -2.71
N TYR A 66 -2.65 -8.08 -1.99
CA TYR A 66 -2.49 -6.66 -2.36
C TYR A 66 -1.98 -5.82 -1.20
N CYS A 67 -1.22 -4.76 -1.48
CA CYS A 67 -0.85 -3.79 -0.45
C CYS A 67 -2.08 -3.02 0.04
N HIS A 68 -2.23 -2.88 1.35
CA HIS A 68 -3.27 -2.02 1.93
C HIS A 68 -3.20 -0.57 1.42
N ARG A 69 -1.99 -0.02 1.24
CA ARG A 69 -1.84 1.32 0.67
C ARG A 69 -2.40 1.43 -0.74
N GLN A 70 -2.15 0.46 -1.60
CA GLN A 70 -2.70 0.44 -2.97
C GLN A 70 -4.23 0.38 -2.95
N MET A 71 -4.81 -0.41 -2.05
CA MET A 71 -6.26 -0.48 -1.92
C MET A 71 -6.85 0.85 -1.44
N ILE A 72 -6.23 1.50 -0.45
CA ILE A 72 -6.72 2.79 0.06
C ILE A 72 -6.54 3.91 -0.97
N ASP A 73 -5.41 3.96 -1.69
CA ASP A 73 -5.20 4.90 -2.78
C ASP A 73 -6.29 4.75 -3.85
N ALA A 74 -6.65 3.50 -4.21
CA ALA A 74 -7.74 3.24 -5.15
C ALA A 74 -9.10 3.72 -4.62
N VAL A 75 -9.40 3.50 -3.33
CA VAL A 75 -10.63 4.02 -2.71
C VAL A 75 -10.64 5.56 -2.70
N ARG A 76 -9.53 6.20 -2.35
CA ARG A 76 -9.41 7.67 -2.35
C ARG A 76 -9.55 8.25 -3.74
N TYR A 77 -8.97 7.60 -4.75
CA TYR A 77 -9.16 7.98 -6.14
C TYR A 77 -10.64 7.93 -6.54
N LEU A 78 -11.35 6.85 -6.18
CA LEU A 78 -12.78 6.73 -6.44
C LEU A 78 -13.59 7.80 -5.69
N VAL A 79 -13.24 8.14 -4.45
CA VAL A 79 -13.94 9.20 -3.69
C VAL A 79 -13.69 10.58 -4.30
N ASP A 80 -12.46 10.87 -4.71
CA ASP A 80 -12.05 12.13 -5.32
C ASP A 80 -12.66 12.34 -6.73
N ASN A 81 -12.77 11.26 -7.52
CA ASN A 81 -13.19 11.32 -8.92
C ASN A 81 -14.64 10.84 -9.15
N GLY A 82 -15.26 10.14 -8.19
CA GLY A 82 -16.51 9.37 -8.32
C GLY A 82 -17.83 10.11 -8.06
N GLN A 83 -17.81 11.44 -8.04
CA GLN A 83 -18.97 12.37 -8.13
C GLN A 83 -19.66 12.81 -6.82
N CYS A 84 -19.62 14.13 -6.60
CA CYS A 84 -20.76 15.00 -6.23
C CYS A 84 -20.52 16.41 -6.80
N ARG A 85 -20.48 16.56 -8.14
CA ARG A 85 -20.71 17.88 -8.73
C ARG A 85 -22.22 18.05 -8.88
N CYS A 86 -22.83 18.75 -7.93
CA CYS A 86 -24.05 19.48 -8.24
C CYS A 86 -23.64 20.52 -9.30
N LEU A 87 -23.87 20.21 -10.58
CA LEU A 87 -23.90 21.25 -11.61
C LEU A 87 -25.05 22.17 -11.21
N SER A 88 -24.70 23.28 -10.56
CA SER A 88 -25.64 24.36 -10.28
C SER A 88 -26.03 24.93 -11.64
N TYR A 89 -27.29 24.74 -12.01
CA TYR A 89 -27.90 25.44 -13.13
C TYR A 89 -28.17 26.88 -12.74
#